data_AF-A0AAJ7J073-F1
#
_entry.id   AF-A0AAJ7J073-F1
#
_cell.length_a   1.000
_cell.length_b   1.000
_cell.length_c   1.000
_cell.angle_alpha   90.00
_cell.angle_beta   90.00
_cell.angle_gamma   90.00
#
_symmetry.space_group_name_H-M   'P 1'
#
loop_
_entity.id
_entity.type
_entity.pdbx_description
1 polymer ?
#
loop_
_entity_poly.entity_id
_entity_poly.type
_entity_poly.pdbx_seq_one_letter_code
_entity_poly.pdbx_strand_id
1 'polypeptide(L)'
;MKSLLIFLPNRLYKEKPGYLFGKVVYDENTEVKKFYVIGVCKVDNLDIIKCANIIGYYSNTEPKRGYVDKKYSDWINVRLNSTNNIYDYNLKGIIVNNKKISSLQCHTVMTIYDQSALRETELFPQKAAFGDHFHELMKIVQDKQVQREIQKKGKFSYIKETLLVYHMLLYFYPVLLLSKITSKLLPILKYSFLGVHVNGWLENIKWMLITVIRNKRFTLKTGNYAFALIIDMLLGIFILQFLLHHIQCSPSQILLHNAEKVVTCLKDLINWLMGVPAGLKLNLALNNMLGKFFLYHIQMWWTFLIFMRPLMDFAFEVLVLFGKLGITFQIAIAADLLALVSFHAYCIYVYAARLFNIQLKGITALFRLFLGKKKNPLRKRVDSCLYQPDQLFVGTLLFTILLFLMPTTWAYYAVFTTTSID
;
A
#
# COMPACT_ATOMS: atom_id res chain seq x y z
N MET A 1 -35.32 -13.89 -28.91
CA MET A 1 -35.31 -13.89 -27.42
C MET A 1 -35.24 -15.34 -26.96
N LYS A 2 -34.08 -15.73 -26.45
CA LYS A 2 -33.80 -17.12 -26.07
C LYS A 2 -34.08 -17.38 -24.59
N SER A 3 -33.80 -16.40 -23.73
CA SER A 3 -33.90 -16.56 -22.27
C SER A 3 -34.46 -15.31 -21.59
N LEU A 4 -35.23 -15.53 -20.52
CA LEU A 4 -35.81 -14.51 -19.65
C LEU A 4 -35.25 -14.67 -18.24
N LEU A 5 -34.61 -13.63 -17.71
CA LEU A 5 -34.08 -13.62 -16.33
C LEU A 5 -34.90 -12.65 -15.48
N ILE A 6 -35.42 -13.12 -14.34
CA ILE A 6 -36.20 -12.30 -13.41
C ILE A 6 -35.54 -12.34 -12.03
N PHE A 7 -35.08 -11.20 -11.54
CA PHE A 7 -34.47 -11.06 -10.23
C PHE A 7 -35.49 -10.48 -9.24
N LEU A 8 -35.83 -11.22 -8.18
CA LEU A 8 -36.79 -10.81 -7.15
C LEU A 8 -36.12 -10.60 -5.79
N PRO A 9 -36.47 -9.55 -5.04
CA PRO A 9 -35.93 -9.35 -3.70
C PRO A 9 -36.56 -10.38 -2.74
N ASN A 10 -35.75 -11.00 -1.87
CA ASN A 10 -36.22 -11.99 -0.89
C ASN A 10 -37.29 -11.42 0.07
N ARG A 11 -37.34 -10.10 0.27
CA ARG A 11 -38.32 -9.49 1.19
C ARG A 11 -39.72 -9.31 0.58
N LEU A 12 -39.93 -9.67 -0.69
CA LEU A 12 -41.18 -9.43 -1.40
C LEU A 12 -42.39 -10.10 -0.73
N TYR A 13 -42.23 -11.24 -0.04
CA TYR A 13 -43.33 -11.92 0.66
C TYR A 13 -43.92 -11.12 1.84
N LYS A 14 -43.17 -10.15 2.38
CA LYS A 14 -43.64 -9.29 3.48
C LYS A 14 -44.41 -8.06 2.98
N GLU A 15 -44.32 -7.75 1.69
CA GLU A 15 -44.94 -6.57 1.11
C GLU A 15 -46.42 -6.81 0.77
N LYS A 16 -47.23 -5.75 0.82
CA LYS A 16 -48.63 -5.81 0.39
C LYS A 16 -48.71 -5.86 -1.15
N PRO A 17 -49.80 -6.42 -1.74
CA PRO A 17 -50.01 -6.40 -3.19
C PRO A 17 -49.93 -4.99 -3.77
N GLY A 18 -49.28 -4.84 -4.93
CA GLY A 18 -49.01 -3.52 -5.52
C GLY A 18 -48.17 -3.60 -6.79
N TYR A 19 -47.80 -2.42 -7.30
CA TYR A 19 -46.99 -2.30 -8.52
C TYR A 19 -45.52 -2.62 -8.25
N LEU A 20 -44.94 -3.49 -9.06
CA LEU A 20 -43.51 -3.78 -9.04
C LEU A 20 -42.76 -2.66 -9.74
N PHE A 21 -41.73 -2.12 -9.09
CA PHE A 21 -40.82 -1.17 -9.72
C PHE A 21 -39.42 -1.76 -9.83
N GLY A 22 -38.71 -1.34 -10.87
CA GLY A 22 -37.38 -1.84 -11.17
C GLY A 22 -36.88 -1.44 -12.55
N LYS A 23 -35.97 -2.23 -13.11
CA LYS A 23 -35.36 -1.94 -14.41
C LYS A 23 -35.43 -3.14 -15.33
N VAL A 24 -35.83 -2.90 -16.58
CA VAL A 24 -35.78 -3.90 -17.65
C VAL A 24 -34.55 -3.61 -18.51
N VAL A 25 -33.74 -4.62 -18.76
CA VAL A 25 -32.55 -4.54 -19.62
C VAL A 25 -32.64 -5.63 -20.68
N TYR A 26 -32.50 -5.24 -21.95
CA TYR A 26 -32.40 -6.17 -23.07
C TYR A 26 -30.95 -6.19 -23.55
N ASP A 27 -30.36 -7.38 -23.63
CA ASP A 27 -29.01 -7.58 -24.17
C ASP A 27 -29.13 -8.15 -25.58
N GLU A 28 -28.80 -7.32 -26.58
CA GLU A 28 -28.89 -7.68 -28.00
C GLU A 28 -27.92 -8.79 -28.38
N ASN A 29 -26.76 -8.88 -27.71
CA ASN A 29 -25.71 -9.86 -28.03
C ASN A 29 -26.06 -11.27 -27.55
N THR A 30 -26.77 -11.39 -26.43
CA THR A 30 -27.15 -12.67 -25.82
C THR A 30 -28.63 -13.03 -26.04
N GLU A 31 -29.41 -12.12 -26.65
CA GLU A 31 -30.87 -12.19 -26.78
C GLU A 31 -31.60 -12.49 -25.45
N VAL A 32 -31.03 -12.05 -24.33
CA VAL A 32 -31.56 -12.25 -22.99
C VAL A 32 -32.28 -10.99 -22.54
N LYS A 33 -33.53 -11.13 -22.08
CA LYS A 33 -34.27 -10.05 -21.44
C LYS A 33 -34.25 -10.22 -19.92
N LYS A 34 -33.86 -9.17 -19.21
CA LYS A 34 -33.61 -9.17 -17.77
C LYS A 34 -34.58 -8.23 -17.08
N PHE A 35 -35.30 -8.72 -16.07
CA PHE A 35 -36.18 -7.95 -15.20
C PHE A 35 -35.57 -7.89 -13.81
N TYR A 36 -35.08 -6.71 -13.41
CA TYR A 36 -34.56 -6.47 -12.07
C TYR A 36 -35.63 -5.82 -11.21
N VAL A 37 -36.32 -6.61 -10.39
CA VAL A 37 -37.33 -6.10 -9.45
C VAL A 37 -36.66 -5.60 -8.18
N ILE A 38 -37.00 -4.39 -7.76
CA ILE A 38 -36.38 -3.72 -6.62
C ILE A 38 -37.32 -3.71 -5.41
N GLY A 39 -38.62 -3.49 -5.63
CA GLY A 39 -39.62 -3.45 -4.55
C GLY A 39 -41.05 -3.28 -5.07
N VAL A 40 -41.97 -3.00 -4.14
CA VAL A 40 -43.40 -2.82 -4.42
C VAL A 40 -43.84 -1.40 -4.05
N CYS A 41 -44.50 -0.70 -4.97
CA CYS A 41 -45.22 0.54 -4.72
C CYS A 41 -46.69 0.24 -4.39
N LYS A 42 -47.19 0.86 -3.31
CA LYS A 42 -48.60 0.77 -2.92
C LYS A 42 -49.49 1.53 -3.90
N VAL A 43 -50.67 0.98 -4.15
CA VAL A 43 -51.64 1.50 -5.15
C VAL A 43 -52.14 2.91 -4.80
N ASP A 44 -52.15 3.30 -3.52
CA ASP A 44 -52.74 4.57 -3.06
C ASP A 44 -51.81 5.80 -3.20
N ASN A 45 -50.53 5.63 -3.55
CA ASN A 45 -49.56 6.73 -3.64
C ASN A 45 -49.31 7.16 -5.09
N LEU A 46 -50.23 7.98 -5.65
CA LEU A 46 -50.17 8.45 -7.04
C LEU A 46 -48.88 9.25 -7.38
N ASP A 47 -48.29 9.94 -6.42
CA ASP A 47 -47.09 10.75 -6.64
C ASP A 47 -45.81 9.92 -6.80
N ILE A 48 -45.78 8.71 -6.22
CA ILE A 48 -44.62 7.79 -6.32
C ILE A 48 -44.64 7.05 -7.68
N ILE A 49 -45.83 6.79 -8.22
CA ILE A 49 -46.07 6.13 -9.52
C ILE A 49 -45.44 6.92 -10.68
N LYS A 50 -45.28 8.26 -10.55
CA LYS A 50 -44.66 9.11 -11.57
C LYS A 50 -43.13 9.05 -11.61
N CYS A 51 -42.46 8.66 -10.53
CA CYS A 51 -41.00 8.67 -10.44
C CYS A 51 -40.35 7.29 -10.60
N ALA A 52 -41.08 6.20 -10.32
CA ALA A 52 -40.55 4.84 -10.35
C ALA A 52 -40.86 4.15 -11.69
N ASN A 53 -39.85 3.48 -12.29
CA ASN A 53 -40.05 2.64 -13.47
C ASN A 53 -40.86 1.39 -13.11
N ILE A 54 -42.16 1.42 -13.39
CA ILE A 54 -43.07 0.30 -13.14
C ILE A 54 -42.84 -0.78 -14.19
N ILE A 55 -42.66 -2.01 -13.71
CA ILE A 55 -42.32 -3.17 -14.55
C ILE A 55 -43.29 -4.34 -14.38
N GLY A 56 -44.24 -4.25 -13.45
CA GLY A 56 -45.19 -5.33 -13.23
C GLY A 56 -46.14 -5.16 -12.05
N TYR A 57 -46.81 -6.26 -11.68
CA TYR A 57 -47.71 -6.31 -10.53
C TYR A 57 -47.47 -7.57 -9.69
N TYR A 58 -47.53 -7.40 -8.37
CA TYR A 58 -47.39 -8.46 -7.37
C TYR A 58 -48.72 -8.73 -6.66
N SER A 59 -49.14 -10.00 -6.62
CA SER A 59 -50.43 -10.43 -6.04
C SER A 59 -50.29 -11.65 -5.11
N ASN A 60 -50.95 -11.60 -3.95
CA ASN A 60 -51.03 -12.71 -2.98
C ASN A 60 -52.30 -13.57 -3.13
N THR A 61 -53.39 -13.01 -3.66
CA THR A 61 -54.65 -13.73 -3.92
C THR A 61 -55.06 -13.55 -5.37
N GLU A 62 -56.14 -14.21 -5.83
CA GLU A 62 -56.65 -14.01 -7.20
C GLU A 62 -56.82 -12.51 -7.53
N PRO A 63 -56.46 -12.09 -8.75
CA PRO A 63 -56.45 -10.69 -9.09
C PRO A 63 -57.88 -10.16 -9.05
N LYS A 64 -58.15 -9.16 -8.22
CA LYS A 64 -59.26 -8.25 -8.51
C LYS A 64 -58.95 -7.66 -9.89
N ARG A 65 -59.87 -7.84 -10.83
CA ARG A 65 -59.70 -7.58 -12.27
C ARG A 65 -58.95 -6.27 -12.53
N GLY A 66 -57.92 -6.38 -13.38
CA GLY A 66 -57.63 -5.44 -14.45
C GLY A 66 -57.06 -4.09 -14.04
N TYR A 67 -55.74 -3.98 -13.99
CA TYR A 67 -55.04 -2.76 -14.38
C TYR A 67 -53.76 -3.16 -15.12
N VAL A 68 -53.91 -3.72 -16.32
CA VAL A 68 -52.85 -3.68 -17.32
C VAL A 68 -52.99 -2.31 -17.96
N ASP A 69 -52.26 -1.32 -17.45
CA ASP A 69 -52.16 -0.05 -18.15
C ASP A 69 -51.43 -0.34 -19.47
N LYS A 70 -52.12 -0.15 -20.61
CA LYS A 70 -51.60 -0.37 -21.98
C LYS A 70 -50.40 0.52 -22.35
N LYS A 71 -49.84 1.24 -21.36
CA LYS A 71 -48.78 2.23 -21.48
C LYS A 71 -47.37 1.61 -21.42
N TYR A 72 -47.23 0.39 -20.90
CA TYR A 72 -45.93 -0.24 -20.67
C TYR A 72 -45.65 -1.35 -21.69
N SER A 73 -44.50 -1.28 -22.37
CA SER A 73 -44.07 -2.24 -23.39
C SER A 73 -43.71 -3.62 -22.83
N ASP A 74 -43.26 -3.64 -21.57
CA ASP A 74 -42.80 -4.82 -20.86
C ASP A 74 -43.48 -4.89 -19.49
N TRP A 75 -44.08 -6.04 -19.17
CA TRP A 75 -44.87 -6.23 -17.95
C TRP A 75 -44.78 -7.65 -17.39
N ILE A 76 -44.52 -7.79 -16.10
CA ILE A 76 -44.52 -9.08 -15.39
C ILE A 76 -45.61 -9.17 -14.33
N ASN A 77 -46.32 -10.30 -14.28
CA ASN A 77 -47.27 -10.61 -13.22
C ASN A 77 -46.75 -11.75 -12.35
N VAL A 78 -46.32 -11.41 -11.13
CA VAL A 78 -45.75 -12.34 -10.16
C VAL A 78 -46.79 -12.67 -9.08
N ARG A 79 -46.97 -13.97 -8.80
CA ARG A 79 -47.85 -14.48 -7.74
C ARG A 79 -47.01 -15.17 -6.69
N LEU A 80 -47.29 -14.91 -5.42
CA LEU A 80 -46.78 -15.71 -4.32
C LEU A 80 -47.57 -17.02 -4.21
N ASN A 81 -46.89 -18.15 -4.15
CA ASN A 81 -47.43 -19.45 -3.76
C ASN A 81 -46.82 -19.81 -2.40
N SER A 82 -47.63 -19.91 -1.35
CA SER A 82 -47.16 -20.37 -0.05
C SER A 82 -47.68 -21.77 0.21
N THR A 83 -46.80 -22.77 0.08
CA THR A 83 -47.09 -24.15 0.49
C THR A 83 -46.12 -24.52 1.60
N ASN A 84 -46.62 -24.89 2.78
CA ASN A 84 -45.83 -25.35 3.94
C ASN A 84 -44.65 -24.43 4.32
N ASN A 85 -44.89 -23.12 4.53
CA ASN A 85 -43.88 -22.11 4.91
C ASN A 85 -42.72 -21.91 3.91
N ILE A 86 -42.77 -22.52 2.73
CA ILE A 86 -41.88 -22.24 1.61
C ILE A 86 -42.60 -21.24 0.69
N TYR A 87 -41.94 -20.10 0.45
CA TYR A 87 -42.46 -19.02 -0.38
C TYR A 87 -41.90 -19.16 -1.80
N ASP A 88 -42.71 -19.71 -2.71
CA ASP A 88 -42.35 -19.81 -4.11
C ASP A 88 -43.05 -18.72 -4.93
N TYR A 89 -42.35 -18.16 -5.92
CA TYR A 89 -42.89 -17.13 -6.79
C TYR A 89 -43.22 -17.74 -8.15
N ASN A 90 -44.49 -17.70 -8.54
CA ASN A 90 -44.97 -18.17 -9.83
C ASN A 90 -45.26 -17.01 -10.77
N LEU A 91 -44.81 -17.13 -12.01
CA LEU A 91 -45.03 -16.15 -13.06
C LEU A 91 -46.31 -16.49 -13.84
N LYS A 92 -47.34 -15.65 -13.72
CA LYS A 92 -48.64 -15.91 -14.38
C LYS A 92 -48.73 -15.44 -15.82
N GLY A 93 -47.98 -14.41 -16.15
CA GLY A 93 -48.07 -13.77 -17.45
C GLY A 93 -46.98 -12.75 -17.62
N ILE A 94 -46.38 -12.76 -18.81
CA ILE A 94 -45.36 -11.82 -19.23
C ILE A 94 -45.86 -11.17 -20.52
N ILE A 95 -45.72 -9.85 -20.58
CA ILE A 95 -45.81 -9.08 -21.82
C ILE A 95 -44.39 -8.59 -22.11
N VAL A 96 -43.88 -8.92 -23.28
CA VAL A 96 -42.58 -8.41 -23.77
C VAL A 96 -42.81 -7.75 -25.12
N ASN A 97 -42.36 -6.51 -25.29
CA ASN A 97 -42.52 -5.74 -26.52
C ASN A 97 -43.99 -5.75 -27.03
N ASN A 98 -44.96 -5.52 -26.13
CA ASN A 98 -46.41 -5.57 -26.40
C ASN A 98 -46.98 -6.94 -26.85
N LYS A 99 -46.18 -8.01 -26.85
CA LYS A 99 -46.64 -9.37 -27.15
C LYS A 99 -46.73 -10.20 -25.88
N LYS A 100 -47.84 -10.92 -25.70
CA LYS A 100 -48.02 -11.87 -24.60
C LYS A 100 -47.27 -13.15 -24.93
N ILE A 101 -46.22 -13.45 -24.18
CA ILE A 101 -45.41 -14.67 -24.37
C ILE A 101 -45.93 -15.74 -23.40
N SER A 102 -46.14 -16.96 -23.89
CA SER A 102 -46.42 -18.12 -23.02
C SER A 102 -45.13 -18.63 -22.40
N SER A 103 -45.16 -19.01 -21.12
CA SER A 103 -43.99 -19.47 -20.37
C SER A 103 -43.30 -20.71 -20.96
N LEU A 104 -43.94 -21.42 -21.89
CA LEU A 104 -43.38 -22.57 -22.61
C LEU A 104 -42.47 -22.20 -23.79
N GLN A 105 -42.51 -20.96 -24.29
CA GLN A 105 -41.76 -20.55 -25.49
C GLN A 105 -40.38 -19.95 -25.17
N CYS A 106 -40.05 -19.70 -23.90
CA CYS A 106 -38.81 -19.05 -23.49
C CYS A 106 -38.26 -19.66 -22.19
N HIS A 107 -36.95 -19.93 -22.14
CA HIS A 107 -36.29 -20.40 -20.93
C HIS A 107 -36.32 -19.30 -19.87
N THR A 108 -37.12 -19.47 -18.82
CA THR A 108 -37.33 -18.46 -17.76
C THR A 108 -36.63 -18.89 -16.48
N VAL A 109 -35.69 -18.07 -15.99
CA VAL A 109 -35.03 -18.27 -14.70
C VAL A 109 -35.45 -17.17 -13.74
N MET A 110 -35.91 -17.56 -12.56
CA MET A 110 -36.24 -16.64 -11.49
C MET A 110 -35.23 -16.77 -10.36
N THR A 111 -34.52 -15.69 -10.07
CA THR A 111 -33.45 -15.65 -9.06
C THR A 111 -33.90 -14.78 -7.90
N ILE A 112 -33.97 -15.34 -6.71
CA ILE A 112 -34.25 -14.60 -5.48
C ILE A 112 -32.93 -14.06 -4.93
N TYR A 113 -32.87 -12.77 -4.62
CA TYR A 113 -31.66 -12.12 -4.11
C TYR A 113 -31.90 -11.41 -2.78
N ASP A 114 -30.86 -11.35 -1.94
CA ASP A 114 -30.88 -10.56 -0.71
C ASP A 114 -30.52 -9.09 -1.03
N GLN A 115 -31.53 -8.24 -1.02
CA GLN A 115 -31.40 -6.82 -1.28
C GLN A 115 -30.56 -6.08 -0.22
N SER A 116 -30.56 -6.53 1.04
CA SER A 116 -29.70 -5.96 2.09
C SER A 116 -28.23 -6.28 1.82
N ALA A 117 -27.93 -7.54 1.50
CA ALA A 117 -26.57 -7.99 1.23
C ALA A 117 -25.98 -7.30 -0.02
N LEU A 118 -26.74 -7.20 -1.12
CA LEU A 118 -26.32 -6.50 -2.34
C LEU A 118 -26.18 -4.98 -2.18
N ARG A 119 -26.88 -4.39 -1.20
CA ARG A 119 -26.72 -2.97 -0.86
C ARG A 119 -25.44 -2.72 -0.06
N GLU A 120 -25.05 -3.66 0.78
CA GLU A 120 -23.92 -3.50 1.70
C GLU A 120 -22.62 -4.08 1.15
N THR A 121 -22.69 -4.93 0.14
CA THR A 121 -21.52 -5.53 -0.50
C THR A 121 -20.60 -4.49 -1.13
N GLU A 122 -19.29 -4.72 -0.93
CA GLU A 122 -18.20 -3.97 -1.56
C GLU A 122 -17.29 -4.92 -2.38
N LEU A 123 -17.73 -6.17 -2.56
CA LEU A 123 -16.94 -7.28 -3.11
C LEU A 123 -16.92 -7.31 -4.64
N PHE A 124 -17.87 -6.65 -5.32
CA PHE A 124 -17.89 -6.66 -6.78
C PHE A 124 -16.81 -5.72 -7.34
N PRO A 125 -15.96 -6.20 -8.28
CA PRO A 125 -14.93 -5.37 -8.89
C PRO A 125 -15.55 -4.23 -9.72
N GLN A 126 -14.89 -3.06 -9.76
CA GLN A 126 -15.33 -1.89 -10.53
C GLN A 126 -15.42 -2.16 -12.06
N LYS A 127 -14.70 -3.19 -12.52
CA LYS A 127 -14.76 -3.73 -13.89
C LYS A 127 -15.19 -5.19 -13.80
N ALA A 128 -16.48 -5.45 -13.67
CA ALA A 128 -16.99 -6.79 -13.97
C ALA A 128 -16.94 -7.02 -15.49
N ALA A 129 -16.73 -8.27 -15.90
CA ALA A 129 -16.84 -8.66 -17.31
C ALA A 129 -18.25 -8.32 -17.83
N PHE A 130 -18.34 -7.93 -19.11
CA PHE A 130 -19.61 -7.68 -19.77
C PHE A 130 -20.51 -8.92 -19.63
N GLY A 131 -21.71 -8.76 -19.06
CA GLY A 131 -22.65 -9.87 -18.83
C GLY A 131 -22.83 -10.31 -17.37
N ASP A 132 -22.10 -9.77 -16.38
CA ASP A 132 -22.35 -10.10 -14.97
C ASP A 132 -23.68 -9.48 -14.48
N HIS A 133 -24.72 -10.31 -14.44
CA HIS A 133 -26.08 -9.92 -14.02
C HIS A 133 -26.15 -9.45 -12.56
N PHE A 134 -25.28 -9.98 -11.67
CA PHE A 134 -25.27 -9.57 -10.26
C PHE A 134 -24.57 -8.23 -10.08
N HIS A 135 -23.56 -7.93 -10.89
CA HIS A 135 -22.94 -6.60 -10.92
C HIS A 135 -23.91 -5.52 -11.46
N GLU A 136 -24.66 -5.83 -12.52
CA GLU A 136 -25.75 -4.98 -13.02
C GLU A 136 -26.82 -4.74 -11.94
N LEU A 137 -27.30 -5.81 -11.29
CA LEU A 137 -28.26 -5.74 -10.20
C LEU A 137 -27.73 -4.93 -9.01
N MET A 138 -26.48 -5.14 -8.61
CA MET A 138 -25.84 -4.36 -7.54
C MET A 138 -25.84 -2.87 -7.86
N LYS A 139 -25.43 -2.47 -9.07
CA LYS A 139 -25.46 -1.05 -9.50
C LYS A 139 -26.86 -0.45 -9.42
N ILE A 140 -27.88 -1.22 -9.82
CA ILE A 140 -29.28 -0.78 -9.77
C ILE A 140 -29.75 -0.61 -8.33
N VAL A 141 -29.42 -1.55 -7.43
CA VAL A 141 -29.81 -1.49 -6.02
C VAL A 141 -29.06 -0.40 -5.25
N GLN A 142 -27.80 -0.11 -5.62
CA GLN A 142 -26.97 0.93 -5.01
C GLN A 142 -27.22 2.33 -5.58
N ASP A 143 -28.08 2.48 -6.59
CA ASP A 143 -28.40 3.79 -7.15
C ASP A 143 -29.09 4.69 -6.09
N LYS A 144 -28.66 5.95 -6.03
CA LYS A 144 -29.10 6.92 -5.00
C LYS A 144 -30.60 7.21 -5.08
N GLN A 145 -31.21 7.12 -6.26
CA GLN A 145 -32.66 7.32 -6.43
C GLN A 145 -33.44 6.15 -5.83
N VAL A 146 -33.06 4.93 -6.18
CA VAL A 146 -33.60 3.68 -5.63
C VAL A 146 -33.42 3.61 -4.12
N GLN A 147 -32.27 4.06 -3.60
CA GLN A 147 -31.99 4.09 -2.18
C GLN A 147 -32.88 5.07 -1.39
N ARG A 148 -33.31 6.18 -2.02
CA ARG A 148 -34.28 7.12 -1.43
C ARG A 148 -35.70 6.52 -1.41
N GLU A 149 -36.07 5.75 -2.42
CA GLU A 149 -37.37 5.08 -2.50
C GLU A 149 -37.51 3.91 -1.52
N ILE A 150 -36.45 3.15 -1.28
CA ILE A 150 -36.45 1.98 -0.37
C ILE A 150 -36.42 2.37 1.11
N GLN A 151 -35.87 3.54 1.47
CA GLN A 151 -35.48 3.82 2.85
C GLN A 151 -36.03 5.13 3.41
N LYS A 152 -37.10 5.04 4.22
CA LYS A 152 -37.19 5.85 5.45
C LYS A 152 -36.04 5.40 6.37
N LYS A 153 -34.83 5.92 6.20
CA LYS A 153 -33.74 5.68 7.17
C LYS A 153 -34.24 6.06 8.56
N GLY A 154 -34.17 5.14 9.52
CA GLY A 154 -34.55 5.42 10.90
C GLY A 154 -33.72 6.58 11.46
N LYS A 155 -34.35 7.48 12.23
CA LYS A 155 -33.71 8.65 12.87
C LYS A 155 -32.39 8.27 13.59
N PHE A 156 -32.34 7.07 14.18
CA PHE A 156 -31.16 6.52 14.84
C PHE A 156 -29.95 6.28 13.91
N SER A 157 -30.16 5.77 12.69
CA SER A 157 -29.08 5.56 11.72
C SER A 157 -28.46 6.89 11.29
N TYR A 158 -29.28 7.93 11.13
CA TYR A 158 -28.81 9.27 10.79
C TYR A 158 -27.96 9.87 11.92
N ILE A 159 -28.41 9.74 13.18
CA ILE A 159 -27.67 10.21 14.36
C ILE A 159 -26.32 9.49 14.49
N LYS A 160 -26.27 8.17 14.25
CA LYS A 160 -25.01 7.41 14.28
C LYS A 160 -24.04 7.87 13.19
N GLU A 161 -24.52 8.07 11.97
CA GLU A 161 -23.71 8.56 10.85
C GLU A 161 -23.15 9.96 11.13
N THR A 162 -23.95 10.88 11.68
CA THR A 162 -23.50 12.23 12.01
C THR A 162 -22.48 12.23 13.14
N LEU A 163 -22.71 11.47 14.22
CA LEU A 163 -21.76 11.32 15.32
C LEU A 163 -20.41 10.79 14.84
N LEU A 164 -20.42 9.78 13.98
CA LEU A 164 -19.21 9.20 13.39
C LEU A 164 -18.44 10.22 12.55
N VAL A 165 -19.13 11.04 11.75
CA VAL A 165 -18.49 12.10 10.95
C VAL A 165 -17.84 13.16 11.85
N TYR A 166 -18.51 13.60 12.92
CA TYR A 166 -17.93 14.55 13.88
C TYR A 166 -16.70 13.97 14.56
N HIS A 167 -16.76 12.70 14.99
CA HIS A 167 -15.62 12.03 15.60
C HIS A 167 -14.43 11.91 14.64
N MET A 168 -14.66 11.59 13.35
CA MET A 168 -13.59 11.53 12.36
C MET A 168 -13.02 12.91 12.00
N LEU A 169 -13.85 13.95 11.96
CA LEU A 169 -13.40 15.33 11.72
C LEU A 169 -12.48 15.84 12.83
N LEU A 170 -12.72 15.42 14.09
CA LEU A 170 -11.86 15.76 15.21
C LEU A 170 -10.41 15.31 14.98
N TYR A 171 -10.20 14.09 14.50
CA TYR A 171 -8.85 13.58 14.19
C TYR A 171 -8.30 14.05 12.85
N PHE A 172 -9.17 14.46 11.91
CA PHE A 172 -8.75 14.89 10.58
C PHE A 172 -7.87 16.14 10.61
N TYR A 173 -8.21 17.13 11.43
CA TYR A 173 -7.47 18.40 11.46
C TYR A 173 -6.03 18.24 11.99
N PRO A 174 -5.77 17.56 13.12
CA PRO A 174 -4.41 17.26 13.57
C PRO A 174 -3.60 16.44 12.55
N VAL A 175 -4.21 15.41 11.96
CA VAL A 175 -3.54 14.55 10.97
C VAL A 175 -3.17 15.34 9.72
N LEU A 176 -4.04 16.24 9.26
CA LEU A 176 -3.77 17.10 8.11
C LEU A 176 -2.60 18.05 8.37
N LEU A 177 -2.56 18.66 9.56
CA LEU A 177 -1.46 19.52 9.97
C LEU A 177 -0.13 18.75 10.01
N LEU A 178 -0.12 17.59 10.66
CA LEU A 178 1.06 16.73 10.76
C LEU A 178 1.53 16.25 9.38
N SER A 179 0.63 15.75 8.53
CA SER A 179 0.94 15.32 7.15
C SER A 179 1.55 16.46 6.31
N LYS A 180 1.08 17.70 6.50
CA LYS A 180 1.66 18.87 5.81
C LYS A 180 3.07 19.19 6.31
N ILE A 181 3.31 19.06 7.62
CA ILE A 181 4.63 19.29 8.22
C ILE A 181 5.61 18.22 7.75
N THR A 182 5.24 16.93 7.83
CA THR A 182 6.11 15.82 7.45
C THR A 182 6.42 15.79 5.96
N SER A 183 5.45 16.12 5.10
CA SER A 183 5.69 16.24 3.66
C SER A 183 6.64 17.39 3.31
N LYS A 184 6.59 18.52 4.04
CA LYS A 184 7.54 19.62 3.88
C LYS A 184 8.95 19.24 4.37
N LEU A 185 9.06 18.42 5.41
CA LEU A 185 10.32 17.93 5.96
C LEU A 185 10.86 16.67 5.24
N LEU A 186 10.10 16.09 4.31
CA LEU A 186 10.46 14.88 3.59
C LEU A 186 11.85 14.91 2.92
N PRO A 187 12.34 16.03 2.35
CA PRO A 187 13.68 16.07 1.77
C PRO A 187 14.81 15.71 2.76
N ILE A 188 14.58 15.95 4.05
CA ILE A 188 15.50 15.63 5.14
C ILE A 188 15.17 14.25 5.71
N LEU A 189 13.88 13.99 5.98
CA LEU A 189 13.41 12.75 6.60
C LEU A 189 13.62 11.50 5.73
N LYS A 190 13.83 11.65 4.42
CA LYS A 190 14.09 10.52 3.50
C LYS A 190 15.30 9.65 3.87
N TYR A 191 16.21 10.17 4.68
CA TYR A 191 17.39 9.44 5.16
C TYR A 191 17.14 8.66 6.47
N SER A 192 15.96 8.83 7.08
CA SER A 192 15.55 8.08 8.28
C SER A 192 14.38 7.18 7.95
N PHE A 193 14.48 5.91 8.33
CA PHE A 193 13.42 4.92 8.20
C PHE A 193 12.19 5.35 9.02
N LEU A 194 12.39 5.85 10.24
CA LEU A 194 11.30 6.41 11.06
C LEU A 194 10.63 7.59 10.37
N GLY A 195 11.41 8.52 9.81
CA GLY A 195 10.89 9.71 9.13
C GLY A 195 10.01 9.37 7.93
N VAL A 196 10.46 8.44 7.08
CA VAL A 196 9.67 7.92 5.94
C VAL A 196 8.42 7.20 6.43
N HIS A 197 8.54 6.37 7.47
CA HIS A 197 7.43 5.62 8.05
C HIS A 197 6.34 6.55 8.60
N VAL A 198 6.72 7.56 9.40
CA VAL A 198 5.79 8.55 9.96
C VAL A 198 5.00 9.24 8.84
N ASN A 199 5.68 9.67 7.77
CA ASN A 199 5.02 10.33 6.65
C ASN A 199 4.01 9.40 5.95
N GLY A 200 4.41 8.16 5.64
CA GLY A 200 3.52 7.16 5.03
C GLY A 200 2.33 6.80 5.91
N TRP A 201 2.55 6.66 7.22
CA TRP A 201 1.51 6.39 8.21
C TRP A 201 0.48 7.53 8.28
N LEU A 202 0.92 8.79 8.31
CA LEU A 202 0.04 9.96 8.30
C LEU A 202 -0.77 10.07 7.00
N GLU A 203 -0.16 9.80 5.84
CA GLU A 203 -0.86 9.78 4.56
C GLU A 203 -1.95 8.71 4.51
N ASN A 204 -1.68 7.51 5.03
CA ASN A 204 -2.64 6.41 5.06
C ASN A 204 -3.80 6.69 6.03
N ILE A 205 -3.53 7.28 7.21
CA ILE A 205 -4.58 7.71 8.14
C ILE A 205 -5.42 8.82 7.52
N LYS A 206 -4.79 9.82 6.89
CA LYS A 206 -5.50 10.89 6.18
C LYS A 206 -6.45 10.31 5.13
N TRP A 207 -5.98 9.35 4.32
CA TRP A 207 -6.81 8.65 3.34
C TRP A 207 -7.99 7.90 3.97
N MET A 208 -7.75 7.19 5.09
CA MET A 208 -8.78 6.47 5.83
C MET A 208 -9.86 7.44 6.34
N LEU A 209 -9.45 8.53 7.00
CA LEU A 209 -10.36 9.54 7.52
C LEU A 209 -11.22 10.17 6.43
N ILE A 210 -10.61 10.58 5.30
CA ILE A 210 -11.34 11.13 4.15
C ILE A 210 -12.37 10.13 3.63
N THR A 211 -11.99 8.85 3.51
CA THR A 211 -12.87 7.81 2.99
C THR A 211 -14.06 7.54 3.92
N VAL A 212 -13.83 7.50 5.23
CA VAL A 212 -14.88 7.30 6.23
C VAL A 212 -15.82 8.51 6.30
N ILE A 213 -15.29 9.73 6.29
CA ILE A 213 -16.09 10.97 6.30
C ILE A 213 -16.99 11.05 5.05
N ARG A 214 -16.44 10.74 3.87
CA ARG A 214 -17.19 10.76 2.60
C ARG A 214 -18.31 9.74 2.57
N ASN A 215 -18.05 8.52 3.03
CA ASN A 215 -19.00 7.42 2.94
C ASN A 215 -19.96 7.35 4.15
N LYS A 216 -19.68 8.11 5.21
CA LYS A 216 -20.39 8.10 6.52
C LYS A 216 -20.47 6.72 7.18
N ARG A 217 -19.63 5.78 6.73
CA ARG A 217 -19.56 4.39 7.20
C ARG A 217 -18.13 3.87 7.02
N PHE A 218 -17.75 2.88 7.81
CA PHE A 218 -16.56 2.10 7.54
C PHE A 218 -16.82 1.16 6.36
N THR A 219 -16.00 1.29 5.32
CA THR A 219 -15.90 0.31 4.24
C THR A 219 -15.00 -0.84 4.69
N LEU A 220 -15.09 -2.01 4.06
CA LEU A 220 -14.22 -3.16 4.32
C LEU A 220 -12.74 -2.76 4.23
N LYS A 221 -12.38 -1.93 3.24
CA LYS A 221 -11.01 -1.43 3.09
C LYS A 221 -10.55 -0.59 4.29
N THR A 222 -11.38 0.37 4.72
CA THR A 222 -11.04 1.21 5.89
C THR A 222 -11.07 0.44 7.21
N GLY A 223 -11.98 -0.53 7.33
CA GLY A 223 -12.08 -1.40 8.50
C GLY A 223 -10.88 -2.32 8.63
N ASN A 224 -10.45 -2.97 7.54
CA ASN A 224 -9.25 -3.81 7.52
C ASN A 224 -8.00 -3.00 7.87
N TYR A 225 -7.87 -1.80 7.32
CA TYR A 225 -6.74 -0.91 7.65
C TYR A 225 -6.77 -0.46 9.11
N ALA A 226 -7.93 -0.04 9.64
CA ALA A 226 -8.08 0.33 11.06
C ALA A 226 -7.78 -0.86 11.99
N PHE A 227 -8.23 -2.06 11.64
CA PHE A 227 -7.91 -3.28 12.38
C PHE A 227 -6.42 -3.58 12.38
N ALA A 228 -5.76 -3.48 11.23
CA ALA A 228 -4.30 -3.65 11.13
C ALA A 228 -3.55 -2.63 12.00
N LEU A 229 -3.98 -1.37 12.01
CA LEU A 229 -3.40 -0.33 12.89
C LEU A 229 -3.56 -0.65 14.38
N ILE A 230 -4.73 -1.13 14.80
CA ILE A 230 -4.98 -1.50 16.19
C ILE A 230 -4.09 -2.68 16.60
N ILE A 231 -3.99 -3.70 15.76
CA ILE A 231 -3.13 -4.86 16.02
C ILE A 231 -1.66 -4.46 16.08
N ASP A 232 -1.20 -3.64 15.13
CA ASP A 232 0.17 -3.10 15.12
C ASP A 232 0.49 -2.32 16.40
N MET A 233 -0.43 -1.46 16.86
CA MET A 233 -0.31 -0.69 18.09
C MET A 233 -0.29 -1.59 19.34
N LEU A 234 -1.19 -2.57 19.44
CA LEU A 234 -1.25 -3.49 20.58
C LEU A 234 0.02 -4.34 20.68
N LEU A 235 0.48 -4.90 19.55
CA LEU A 235 1.73 -5.66 19.50
C LEU A 235 2.93 -4.77 19.85
N GLY A 236 2.95 -3.54 19.34
CA GLY A 236 3.97 -2.56 19.68
C GLY A 236 4.02 -2.28 21.19
N ILE A 237 2.88 -1.97 21.81
CA ILE A 237 2.82 -1.70 23.25
C ILE A 237 3.30 -2.93 24.05
N PHE A 238 2.85 -4.14 23.69
CA PHE A 238 3.25 -5.37 24.35
C PHE A 238 4.78 -5.59 24.27
N ILE A 239 5.36 -5.49 23.07
CA ILE A 239 6.80 -5.66 22.86
C ILE A 239 7.60 -4.57 23.56
N LEU A 240 7.14 -3.32 23.52
CA LEU A 240 7.83 -2.21 24.19
C LEU A 240 7.83 -2.39 25.71
N GLN A 241 6.70 -2.81 26.29
CA GLN A 241 6.62 -3.13 27.72
C GLN A 241 7.53 -4.30 28.09
N PHE A 242 7.54 -5.35 27.28
CA PHE A 242 8.44 -6.48 27.45
C PHE A 242 9.92 -6.05 27.42
N LEU A 243 10.29 -5.22 26.45
CA LEU A 243 11.65 -4.67 26.33
C LEU A 243 12.01 -3.79 27.55
N LEU A 244 11.15 -2.87 27.94
CA LEU A 244 11.38 -1.98 29.08
C LEU A 244 11.44 -2.75 30.42
N HIS A 245 10.76 -3.89 30.53
CA HIS A 245 10.83 -4.73 31.73
C HIS A 245 12.14 -5.51 31.82
N HIS A 246 12.63 -6.05 30.71
CA HIS A 246 13.86 -6.85 30.69
C HIS A 246 15.14 -6.00 30.65
N ILE A 247 15.07 -4.80 30.08
CA ILE A 247 16.20 -3.90 29.94
C ILE A 247 16.30 -3.02 31.19
N GLN A 248 17.23 -3.35 32.08
CA GLN A 248 17.50 -2.55 33.30
C GLN A 248 18.44 -1.36 33.06
N CYS A 249 19.16 -1.34 31.94
CA CYS A 249 20.10 -0.27 31.59
C CYS A 249 19.44 0.80 30.71
N SER A 250 20.03 2.00 30.64
CA SER A 250 19.55 3.03 29.71
C SER A 250 19.66 2.55 28.25
N PRO A 251 18.68 2.84 27.37
CA PRO A 251 18.75 2.47 25.95
C PRO A 251 20.00 2.98 25.23
N SER A 252 20.47 4.18 25.61
CA SER A 252 21.72 4.76 25.11
C SER A 252 22.96 3.93 25.47
N GLN A 253 22.99 3.33 26.67
CA GLN A 253 24.10 2.50 27.11
C GLN A 253 24.14 1.17 26.36
N ILE A 254 22.97 0.59 26.07
CA ILE A 254 22.89 -0.61 25.21
C ILE A 254 23.41 -0.29 23.81
N LEU A 255 22.96 0.84 23.24
CA LEU A 255 23.41 1.26 21.92
C LEU A 255 24.92 1.49 21.88
N LEU A 256 25.48 2.17 22.89
CA LEU A 256 26.92 2.38 23.01
C LEU A 256 27.70 1.08 23.19
N HIS A 257 27.20 0.15 24.01
CA HIS A 257 27.83 -1.16 24.19
C HIS A 257 27.86 -1.97 22.88
N ASN A 258 26.77 -1.94 22.11
CA ASN A 258 26.75 -2.58 20.79
C ASN A 258 27.63 -1.85 19.78
N ALA A 259 27.66 -0.52 19.81
CA ALA A 259 28.56 0.28 18.98
C ALA A 259 30.03 0.00 19.30
N GLU A 260 30.38 -0.18 20.57
CA GLU A 260 31.73 -0.54 21.02
C GLU A 260 32.16 -1.90 20.45
N LYS A 261 31.27 -2.90 20.44
CA LYS A 261 31.55 -4.20 19.81
C LYS A 261 31.86 -4.06 18.32
N VAL A 262 31.07 -3.25 17.61
CA VAL A 262 31.30 -2.98 16.18
C VAL A 262 32.64 -2.26 15.97
N VAL A 263 32.92 -1.24 16.78
CA VAL A 263 34.19 -0.49 16.77
C VAL A 263 35.38 -1.42 17.00
N THR A 264 35.31 -2.30 18.00
CA THR A 264 36.39 -3.25 18.33
C THR A 264 36.59 -4.25 17.21
N CYS A 265 35.51 -4.83 16.67
CA CYS A 265 35.57 -5.74 15.53
C CYS A 265 36.25 -5.09 14.31
N LEU A 266 35.90 -3.84 14.00
CA LEU A 266 36.53 -3.10 12.90
C LEU A 266 38.01 -2.79 13.17
N LYS A 267 38.37 -2.44 14.41
CA LYS A 267 39.78 -2.22 14.81
C LYS A 267 40.59 -3.50 14.63
N ASP A 268 40.08 -4.63 15.09
CA ASP A 268 40.74 -5.93 14.97
C ASP A 268 40.90 -6.34 13.51
N LEU A 269 39.87 -6.11 12.68
CA LEU A 269 39.94 -6.35 11.24
C LEU A 269 41.03 -5.52 10.55
N ILE A 270 41.15 -4.23 10.90
CA ILE A 270 42.22 -3.37 10.34
C ILE A 270 43.59 -3.81 10.85
N ASN A 271 43.73 -4.14 12.13
CA ASN A 271 44.99 -4.64 12.67
C ASN A 271 45.43 -5.94 12.00
N TRP A 272 44.48 -6.85 11.72
CA TRP A 272 44.72 -8.05 10.93
C TRP A 272 45.19 -7.73 9.50
N LEU A 273 44.57 -6.74 8.86
CA LEU A 273 44.92 -6.28 7.51
C LEU A 273 46.29 -5.59 7.46
N MET A 274 46.67 -4.86 8.51
CA MET A 274 47.98 -4.21 8.67
C MET A 274 49.13 -5.21 8.85
N GLY A 275 48.84 -6.43 9.31
CA GLY A 275 49.80 -7.52 9.45
C GLY A 275 50.07 -8.25 8.13
N VAL A 276 49.76 -9.55 8.10
CA VAL A 276 49.90 -10.41 6.91
C VAL A 276 48.55 -11.11 6.67
N PRO A 277 47.57 -10.41 6.08
CA PRO A 277 46.22 -10.94 5.90
C PRO A 277 46.24 -12.13 4.95
N ALA A 278 45.78 -13.30 5.40
CA ALA A 278 45.73 -14.54 4.62
C ALA A 278 47.04 -14.90 3.88
N GLY A 279 48.21 -14.55 4.46
CA GLY A 279 49.52 -14.78 3.83
C GLY A 279 49.89 -13.77 2.73
N LEU A 280 49.05 -12.79 2.44
CA LEU A 280 49.28 -11.78 1.42
C LEU A 280 50.27 -10.71 1.93
N LYS A 281 51.42 -10.60 1.26
CA LYS A 281 52.41 -9.56 1.55
C LYS A 281 52.01 -8.24 0.89
N LEU A 282 51.33 -7.39 1.66
CA LEU A 282 50.92 -6.05 1.24
C LEU A 282 52.10 -5.06 1.22
N ASN A 283 51.93 -3.94 0.52
CA ASN A 283 52.91 -2.86 0.53
C ASN A 283 52.94 -2.23 1.93
N LEU A 284 54.05 -2.38 2.65
CA LEU A 284 54.15 -1.98 4.06
C LEU A 284 53.85 -0.50 4.30
N ALA A 285 54.37 0.40 3.46
CA ALA A 285 54.19 1.83 3.63
C ALA A 285 52.71 2.24 3.43
N LEU A 286 52.09 1.77 2.35
CA LEU A 286 50.69 2.05 2.07
C LEU A 286 49.74 1.37 3.07
N ASN A 287 50.02 0.12 3.44
CA ASN A 287 49.22 -0.63 4.41
C ASN A 287 49.19 0.09 5.77
N ASN A 288 50.36 0.53 6.26
CA ASN A 288 50.45 1.30 7.50
C ASN A 288 49.74 2.65 7.42
N MET A 289 49.82 3.34 6.28
CA MET A 289 49.15 4.62 6.08
C MET A 289 47.63 4.46 6.10
N LEU A 290 47.09 3.51 5.33
CA LEU A 290 45.65 3.23 5.28
C LEU A 290 45.11 2.73 6.61
N GLY A 291 45.82 1.79 7.25
CA GLY A 291 45.41 1.27 8.55
C GLY A 291 45.33 2.35 9.62
N LYS A 292 46.35 3.20 9.75
CA LYS A 292 46.32 4.36 10.66
C LYS A 292 45.19 5.34 10.31
N PHE A 293 44.98 5.61 9.03
CA PHE A 293 43.89 6.48 8.56
C PHE A 293 42.53 5.93 9.00
N PHE A 294 42.21 4.66 8.75
CA PHE A 294 40.92 4.09 9.13
C PHE A 294 40.75 3.91 10.64
N LEU A 295 41.79 3.49 11.37
CA LEU A 295 41.75 3.42 12.83
C LEU A 295 41.44 4.78 13.46
N TYR A 296 42.02 5.86 12.92
CA TYR A 296 41.71 7.22 13.37
C TYR A 296 40.23 7.59 13.15
N HIS A 297 39.66 7.24 12.00
CA HIS A 297 38.23 7.50 11.72
C HIS A 297 37.31 6.72 12.67
N ILE A 298 37.63 5.46 12.96
CA ILE A 298 36.89 4.66 13.94
C ILE A 298 36.95 5.29 15.33
N GLN A 299 38.14 5.72 15.76
CA GLN A 299 38.32 6.36 17.06
C GLN A 299 37.59 7.70 17.15
N MET A 300 37.59 8.49 16.08
CA MET A 300 36.84 9.74 16.00
C MET A 300 35.34 9.49 16.16
N TRP A 301 34.80 8.49 15.44
CA TRP A 301 33.39 8.12 15.55
C TRP A 301 33.01 7.64 16.95
N TRP A 302 33.85 6.80 17.57
CA TRP A 302 33.62 6.34 18.94
C TRP A 302 33.58 7.51 19.94
N THR A 303 34.56 8.42 19.85
CA THR A 303 34.59 9.63 20.68
C THR A 303 33.34 10.49 20.47
N PHE A 304 32.89 10.63 19.22
CA PHE A 304 31.66 11.34 18.89
C PHE A 304 30.42 10.69 19.53
N LEU A 305 30.26 9.37 19.44
CA LEU A 305 29.14 8.67 20.06
C LEU A 305 29.11 8.83 21.58
N ILE A 306 30.27 8.74 22.24
CA ILE A 306 30.36 8.99 23.69
C ILE A 306 29.93 10.42 24.02
N PHE A 307 30.44 11.41 23.27
CA PHE A 307 30.10 12.81 23.47
C PHE A 307 28.61 13.10 23.27
N MET A 308 27.97 12.43 22.31
CA MET A 308 26.54 12.60 21.99
C MET A 308 25.61 11.85 22.94
N ARG A 309 26.12 11.06 23.89
CA ARG A 309 25.31 10.24 24.81
C ARG A 309 24.18 11.01 25.52
N PRO A 310 24.38 12.23 26.08
CA PRO A 310 23.30 12.96 26.76
C PRO A 310 22.15 13.35 25.81
N LEU A 311 22.48 13.70 24.55
CA LEU A 311 21.47 13.99 23.53
C LEU A 311 20.73 12.72 23.10
N MET A 312 21.44 11.59 23.05
CA MET A 312 20.84 10.29 22.73
C MET A 312 19.85 9.85 23.81
N ASP A 313 20.16 10.08 25.10
CA ASP A 313 19.24 9.79 26.20
C ASP A 313 17.88 10.50 26.00
N PHE A 314 17.91 11.81 25.72
CA PHE A 314 16.70 12.57 25.40
C PHE A 314 16.01 12.07 24.13
N ALA A 315 16.78 11.76 23.07
CA ALA A 315 16.22 11.23 21.84
C ALA A 315 15.50 9.89 22.07
N PHE A 316 16.04 9.01 22.90
CA PHE A 316 15.41 7.73 23.24
C PHE A 316 14.06 7.90 23.94
N GLU A 317 13.90 8.90 24.81
CA GLU A 317 12.60 9.20 25.41
C GLU A 317 11.55 9.53 24.32
N VAL A 318 11.93 10.34 23.33
CA VAL A 318 11.07 10.67 22.18
C VAL A 318 10.80 9.43 21.32
N LEU A 319 11.83 8.60 21.06
CA LEU A 319 11.68 7.35 20.28
C LEU A 319 10.75 6.36 20.97
N VAL A 320 10.78 6.25 22.31
CA VAL A 320 9.85 5.42 23.09
C VAL A 320 8.40 5.88 22.91
N LEU A 321 8.15 7.20 22.79
CA LEU A 321 6.81 7.71 22.49
C LEU A 321 6.33 7.27 21.10
N PHE A 322 7.18 7.35 20.08
CA PHE A 322 6.87 6.82 18.74
C PHE A 322 6.71 5.30 18.73
N GLY A 323 7.50 4.58 19.52
CA GLY A 323 7.43 3.12 19.64
C GLY A 323 6.08 2.62 20.19
N LYS A 324 5.32 3.45 20.91
CA LYS A 324 3.96 3.11 21.36
C LYS A 324 2.93 3.10 20.23
N LEU A 325 3.23 3.69 19.08
CA LEU A 325 2.30 3.76 17.94
C LEU A 325 2.18 2.42 17.20
N GLY A 326 3.18 1.53 17.31
CA GLY A 326 3.12 0.17 16.77
C GLY A 326 4.48 -0.52 16.63
N ILE A 327 4.45 -1.82 16.34
CA ILE A 327 5.67 -2.61 16.07
C ILE A 327 6.35 -2.12 14.79
N THR A 328 5.59 -1.66 13.79
CA THR A 328 6.13 -1.06 12.57
C THR A 328 7.02 0.15 12.86
N PHE A 329 6.62 1.02 13.80
CA PHE A 329 7.45 2.15 14.26
C PHE A 329 8.72 1.67 14.97
N GLN A 330 8.62 0.63 15.81
CA GLN A 330 9.78 0.08 16.51
C GLN A 330 10.81 -0.50 15.54
N ILE A 331 10.37 -1.18 14.48
CA ILE A 331 11.25 -1.69 13.42
C ILE A 331 11.93 -0.53 12.68
N ALA A 332 11.19 0.53 12.37
CA ALA A 332 11.75 1.71 11.72
C ALA A 332 12.81 2.40 12.60
N ILE A 333 12.55 2.50 13.91
CA ILE A 333 13.53 3.00 14.90
C ILE A 333 14.77 2.09 14.94
N ALA A 334 14.57 0.77 15.04
CA ALA A 334 15.67 -0.18 15.08
C ALA A 334 16.56 -0.11 13.83
N ALA A 335 15.96 0.08 12.65
CA ALA A 335 16.69 0.28 11.41
C ALA A 335 17.53 1.57 11.44
N ASP A 336 16.99 2.68 11.94
CA ASP A 336 17.74 3.93 12.12
C ASP A 336 18.90 3.78 13.12
N LEU A 337 18.69 3.07 14.23
CA LEU A 337 19.75 2.81 15.21
C LEU A 337 20.85 1.91 14.65
N LEU A 338 20.49 0.89 13.87
CA LEU A 338 21.45 0.02 13.19
C LEU A 338 22.28 0.83 12.19
N ALA A 339 21.64 1.67 11.38
CA ALA A 339 22.30 2.56 10.44
C ALA A 339 23.25 3.55 11.15
N LEU A 340 22.86 4.08 12.31
CA LEU A 340 23.74 4.92 13.13
C LEU A 340 24.97 4.15 13.60
N VAL A 341 24.79 2.94 14.13
CA VAL A 341 25.90 2.12 14.62
C VAL A 341 26.85 1.73 13.48
N SER A 342 26.34 1.38 12.30
CA SER A 342 27.14 0.95 11.16
C SER A 342 27.67 2.09 10.28
N PHE A 343 27.27 3.34 10.53
CA PHE A 343 27.60 4.50 9.69
C PHE A 343 29.10 4.64 9.38
N HIS A 344 29.95 4.54 10.40
CA HIS A 344 31.40 4.66 10.25
C HIS A 344 32.01 3.54 9.39
N ALA A 345 31.47 2.32 9.47
CA ALA A 345 31.88 1.20 8.61
C ALA A 345 31.53 1.49 7.14
N TYR A 346 30.34 2.03 6.89
CA TYR A 346 29.95 2.48 5.54
C TYR A 346 30.87 3.58 5.01
N CYS A 347 31.23 4.57 5.83
CA CYS A 347 32.18 5.60 5.43
C CYS A 347 33.56 5.02 5.04
N ILE A 348 34.07 4.07 5.82
CA ILE A 348 35.33 3.38 5.53
C ILE A 348 35.26 2.64 4.18
N TYR A 349 34.16 1.92 3.94
CA TYR A 349 33.89 1.29 2.65
C TYR A 349 33.92 2.31 1.50
N VAL A 350 33.19 3.42 1.62
CA VAL A 350 33.16 4.49 0.59
C VAL A 350 34.56 5.04 0.32
N TYR A 351 35.37 5.26 1.35
CA TYR A 351 36.75 5.72 1.19
C TYR A 351 37.63 4.68 0.47
N ALA A 352 37.54 3.40 0.86
CA ALA A 352 38.28 2.32 0.22
C ALA A 352 37.87 2.15 -1.25
N ALA A 353 36.56 2.15 -1.55
CA ALA A 353 36.03 2.07 -2.90
C ALA A 353 36.47 3.25 -3.77
N ARG A 354 36.46 4.48 -3.22
CA ARG A 354 36.92 5.67 -3.95
C ARG A 354 38.41 5.61 -4.24
N LEU A 355 39.22 5.20 -3.27
CA LEU A 355 40.66 5.04 -3.44
C LEU A 355 40.99 4.00 -4.53
N PHE A 356 40.35 2.83 -4.46
CA PHE A 356 40.51 1.77 -5.46
C PHE A 356 40.10 2.24 -6.86
N ASN A 357 38.99 2.99 -6.98
CA ASN A 357 38.53 3.55 -8.25
C ASN A 357 39.51 4.59 -8.82
N ILE A 358 40.08 5.46 -7.98
CA ILE A 358 41.12 6.41 -8.39
C ILE A 358 42.33 5.67 -8.95
N GLN A 359 42.78 4.61 -8.27
CA GLN A 359 43.92 3.83 -8.71
C GLN A 359 43.66 3.08 -10.01
N LEU A 360 42.49 2.44 -10.16
CA LEU A 360 42.11 1.79 -11.42
C LEU A 360 42.07 2.78 -12.59
N LYS A 361 41.49 3.97 -12.39
CA LYS A 361 41.47 5.03 -13.41
C LYS A 361 42.89 5.50 -13.75
N GLY A 362 43.75 5.68 -12.74
CA GLY A 362 45.15 6.05 -12.90
C GLY A 362 45.93 5.03 -13.72
N ILE A 363 45.84 3.75 -13.36
CA ILE A 363 46.48 2.64 -14.08
C ILE A 363 45.95 2.55 -15.51
N THR A 364 44.64 2.69 -15.71
CA THR A 364 44.05 2.69 -17.07
C THR A 364 44.55 3.86 -17.91
N ALA A 365 44.72 5.04 -17.31
CA ALA A 365 45.24 6.21 -18.01
C ALA A 365 46.72 6.04 -18.40
N LEU A 366 47.54 5.54 -17.47
CA LEU A 366 48.97 5.30 -17.70
C LEU A 366 49.20 4.13 -18.68
N PHE A 367 48.37 3.09 -18.63
CA PHE A 367 48.41 2.01 -19.60
C PHE A 367 48.12 2.51 -21.03
N ARG A 368 47.19 3.45 -21.18
CA ARG A 368 46.96 4.11 -22.47
C ARG A 368 48.17 4.94 -22.90
N LEU A 369 48.82 5.64 -21.98
CA LEU A 369 50.04 6.41 -22.26
C LEU A 369 51.15 5.52 -22.85
N PHE A 370 51.34 4.29 -22.34
CA PHE A 370 52.27 3.33 -22.95
C PHE A 370 51.94 2.93 -24.36
N LEU A 371 50.66 2.76 -24.65
CA LEU A 371 50.18 2.40 -25.98
C LEU A 371 50.20 3.59 -26.95
N GLY A 372 50.73 4.76 -26.54
CA GLY A 372 50.68 5.98 -27.34
C GLY A 372 49.25 6.49 -27.52
N LYS A 373 48.36 6.25 -26.54
CA LYS A 373 46.93 6.54 -26.63
C LYS A 373 46.48 7.51 -25.53
N LYS A 374 45.53 8.39 -25.84
CA LYS A 374 44.92 9.35 -24.92
C LYS A 374 43.39 9.32 -25.03
N LYS A 375 42.68 9.31 -23.90
CA LYS A 375 41.21 9.47 -23.93
C LYS A 375 40.87 10.93 -24.17
N ASN A 376 40.09 11.20 -25.21
CA ASN A 376 39.57 12.52 -25.53
C ASN A 376 38.17 12.68 -24.91
N PRO A 377 38.00 13.51 -23.86
CA PRO A 377 36.69 13.69 -23.22
C PRO A 377 35.68 14.38 -24.14
N LEU A 378 36.13 15.26 -25.05
CA LEU A 378 35.27 16.01 -25.97
C LEU A 378 34.64 15.09 -27.02
N ARG A 379 35.42 14.13 -27.54
CA ARG A 379 34.98 13.18 -28.58
C ARG A 379 34.60 11.80 -28.03
N LYS A 380 34.63 11.61 -26.71
CA LYS A 380 34.35 10.35 -25.99
C LYS A 380 35.07 9.12 -26.56
N ARG A 381 36.23 9.29 -27.21
CA ARG A 381 37.02 8.21 -27.85
C ARG A 381 38.47 8.19 -27.38
N VAL A 382 39.21 7.14 -27.73
CA VAL A 382 40.65 7.02 -27.46
C VAL A 382 41.41 7.32 -28.76
N ASP A 383 42.24 8.35 -28.73
CA ASP A 383 43.03 8.86 -29.85
C ASP A 383 44.50 8.45 -29.70
N SER A 384 45.20 8.21 -30.81
CA SER A 384 46.66 8.08 -30.81
C SER A 384 47.29 9.46 -30.52
N CYS A 385 48.37 9.47 -29.75
CA CYS A 385 49.08 10.67 -29.32
C CYS A 385 50.59 10.39 -29.32
N LEU A 386 51.37 11.33 -29.86
CA LEU A 386 52.83 11.25 -29.85
C LEU A 386 53.32 11.77 -28.49
N TYR A 387 53.95 10.88 -27.71
CA TYR A 387 54.55 11.23 -26.42
C TYR A 387 56.07 11.32 -26.58
N GLN A 388 56.69 12.27 -25.86
CA GLN A 388 58.15 12.34 -25.79
C GLN A 388 58.71 11.18 -24.93
N PRO A 389 59.96 10.75 -25.16
CA PRO A 389 60.60 9.69 -24.37
C PRO A 389 60.54 9.94 -22.86
N ASP A 390 60.77 11.17 -22.41
CA ASP A 390 60.74 11.54 -20.99
C ASP A 390 59.34 11.35 -20.36
N GLN A 391 58.28 11.68 -21.12
CA GLN A 391 56.90 11.48 -20.67
C GLN A 391 56.55 10.00 -20.56
N LEU A 392 57.02 9.19 -21.52
CA LEU A 392 56.85 7.74 -21.48
C LEU A 392 57.59 7.13 -20.29
N PHE A 393 58.80 7.61 -20.00
CA PHE A 393 59.60 7.16 -18.86
C PHE A 393 58.91 7.45 -17.52
N VAL A 394 58.48 8.70 -17.29
CA VAL A 394 57.75 9.07 -16.06
C VAL A 394 56.43 8.30 -15.94
N GLY A 395 55.70 8.14 -17.05
CA GLY A 395 54.49 7.32 -17.08
C GLY A 395 54.76 5.86 -16.71
N THR A 396 55.92 5.32 -17.12
CA THR A 396 56.35 3.95 -16.82
C THR A 396 56.62 3.76 -15.35
N LEU A 397 57.35 4.69 -14.75
CA LEU A 397 57.64 4.69 -13.34
C LEU A 397 56.35 4.78 -12.50
N LEU A 398 55.47 5.74 -12.82
CA LEU A 398 54.21 5.92 -12.09
C LEU A 398 53.27 4.72 -12.24
N PHE A 399 53.18 4.13 -13.42
CA PHE A 399 52.35 2.94 -13.64
C PHE A 399 52.84 1.78 -12.79
N THR A 400 54.16 1.54 -12.80
CA THR A 400 54.78 0.45 -12.06
C THR A 400 54.54 0.62 -10.56
N ILE A 401 54.69 1.85 -10.04
CA ILE A 401 54.36 2.17 -8.64
C ILE A 401 52.89 1.88 -8.35
N LEU A 402 51.97 2.42 -9.15
CA LEU A 402 50.52 2.21 -8.91
C LEU A 402 50.13 0.73 -9.04
N LEU A 403 50.73 -0.01 -9.97
CA LEU A 403 50.48 -1.44 -10.14
C LEU A 403 50.92 -2.23 -8.91
N PHE A 404 52.12 -1.95 -8.36
CA PHE A 404 52.61 -2.61 -7.15
C PHE A 404 51.88 -2.20 -5.88
N LEU A 405 51.25 -1.02 -5.84
CA LEU A 405 50.38 -0.62 -4.73
C LEU A 405 48.98 -1.22 -4.82
N MET A 406 48.56 -1.71 -5.99
CA MET A 406 47.19 -2.17 -6.24
C MET A 406 46.73 -3.32 -5.33
N PRO A 407 47.55 -4.36 -5.04
CA PRO A 407 47.11 -5.45 -4.17
C PRO A 407 46.67 -4.96 -2.77
N THR A 408 47.28 -3.89 -2.27
CA THR A 408 46.96 -3.32 -0.96
C THR A 408 45.61 -2.63 -0.98
N THR A 409 45.36 -1.73 -1.93
CA THR A 409 44.04 -1.05 -2.02
C THR A 409 42.91 -2.01 -2.38
N TRP A 410 43.20 -3.02 -3.20
CA TRP A 410 42.25 -4.07 -3.54
C TRP A 410 41.87 -4.90 -2.31
N ALA A 411 42.84 -5.30 -1.47
CA ALA A 411 42.56 -6.04 -0.24
C ALA A 411 41.66 -5.24 0.73
N TYR A 412 41.96 -3.96 0.95
CA TYR A 412 41.12 -3.07 1.75
C TYR A 412 39.70 -2.94 1.16
N TYR A 413 39.59 -2.70 -0.15
CA TYR A 413 38.30 -2.61 -0.82
C TYR A 413 37.49 -3.91 -0.69
N ALA A 414 38.11 -5.07 -0.95
CA ALA A 414 37.46 -6.37 -0.90
C ALA A 414 36.94 -6.68 0.51
N VAL A 415 37.79 -6.53 1.53
CA VAL A 415 37.41 -6.74 2.94
C VAL A 415 36.26 -5.83 3.33
N PHE A 416 36.36 -4.53 3.06
CA PHE A 416 35.31 -3.61 3.47
C PHE A 416 34.01 -3.79 2.70
N THR A 417 34.07 -4.21 1.44
CA THR A 417 32.88 -4.58 0.65
C THR A 417 32.18 -5.80 1.26
N THR A 418 32.92 -6.81 1.73
CA THR A 418 32.31 -7.99 2.36
C THR A 418 31.71 -7.69 3.73
N THR A 419 32.23 -6.71 4.45
CA THR A 419 31.72 -6.31 5.77
C THR A 419 30.62 -5.25 5.70
N SER A 420 30.56 -4.46 4.63
CA SER A 420 29.45 -3.54 4.38
C SER A 420 28.28 -4.35 3.82
N ILE A 421 27.42 -4.82 4.71
CA ILE A 421 26.15 -5.45 4.34
C ILE A 421 25.28 -4.34 3.74
N ASP A 422 24.91 -4.49 2.46
CA ASP A 422 23.84 -3.72 1.80
C ASP A 422 22.46 -4.13 2.34
#